data_AF-A0A5J5CXG6-F1
#
_entry.id   AF-A0A5J5CXG6-F1
#
_cell.length_a   1.000
_cell.length_b   1.000
_cell.length_c   1.000
_cell.angle_alpha   90.00
_cell.angle_beta   90.00
_cell.angle_gamma   90.00
#
_symmetry.space_group_name_H-M   'P 1'
#
loop_
_entity.id
_entity.type
_entity.pdbx_description
1 polymer ?
#
loop_
_entity_poly.entity_id
_entity_poly.type
_entity_poly.pdbx_seq_one_letter_code
_entity_poly.pdbx_strand_id
1 'polypeptide(L)'
;MSRIDYSVWDHIEVSDDEDDVHPNIDTPSLFRWRHQARVERMEDFKKKGEDLNKALSECRRKLAEAQKKTKELTISSTDDAKAELSKAQAEEKKLKKEERDWEKKVAEHEREEKKMPWNVDTLSKEGFSKSIVNAKPESTDETEEEKEQKHKTFVEKNEKQIKHFGMLRRWDDSQKYLSDNPHLVCEETANYLVIMCIDLEVEEKHALMEQVAHQTIVMQFILELAKSLKTADQQYQDAFNDELESFKERVRGRAKIRIEKAMKEYEEEERQKRLGPGGLDPVEVYESLPIEMQKCFDDKDIQMLQDAISKMDPTEAKLHMKRCIDSGLWVPNSKTNDGDEKEEDAAYEEIKQDQGETKTE
;
A
#
# COMPACT_ATOMS: atom_id res chain seq x y z
N MET A 1 -17.17 -51.67 14.40
CA MET A 1 -16.72 -50.27 14.35
C MET A 1 -17.93 -49.43 14.00
N SER A 2 -18.37 -48.53 14.87
CA SER A 2 -19.36 -47.52 14.49
C SER A 2 -18.69 -46.65 13.42
N ARG A 3 -19.16 -46.79 12.17
CA ARG A 3 -18.69 -46.02 11.03
C ARG A 3 -19.28 -44.62 11.18
N ILE A 4 -18.50 -43.59 10.92
CA ILE A 4 -19.00 -42.21 10.91
C ILE A 4 -20.12 -42.13 9.85
N ASP A 5 -21.28 -41.61 10.25
CA ASP A 5 -22.50 -41.59 9.44
C ASP A 5 -22.83 -40.15 9.02
N TYR A 6 -22.81 -39.91 7.71
CA TYR A 6 -23.15 -38.64 7.08
C TYR A 6 -24.50 -38.71 6.34
N SER A 7 -25.28 -39.79 6.51
CA SER A 7 -26.52 -40.04 5.76
C SER A 7 -27.61 -38.99 5.94
N VAL A 8 -27.49 -38.16 6.98
CA VAL A 8 -28.36 -36.99 7.17
C VAL A 8 -28.31 -36.03 5.98
N TRP A 9 -27.22 -36.00 5.21
CA TRP A 9 -27.05 -35.14 4.03
C TRP A 9 -27.27 -35.86 2.69
N ASP A 10 -27.75 -37.11 2.68
CA ASP A 10 -27.93 -37.89 1.44
C ASP A 10 -29.03 -37.34 0.51
N HIS A 11 -29.95 -36.52 1.05
CA HIS A 11 -31.13 -36.03 0.34
C HIS A 11 -31.21 -34.51 0.40
N ILE A 12 -30.37 -33.82 -0.39
CA ILE A 12 -30.39 -32.37 -0.56
C ILE A 12 -30.96 -32.02 -1.93
N GLU A 13 -31.98 -31.17 -1.97
CA GLU A 13 -32.57 -30.62 -3.19
C GLU A 13 -32.08 -29.17 -3.39
N VAL A 14 -31.34 -28.95 -4.48
CA VAL A 14 -30.88 -27.62 -4.92
C VAL A 14 -31.61 -27.28 -6.23
N SER A 15 -32.45 -26.24 -6.21
CA SER A 15 -33.30 -25.90 -7.37
C SER A 15 -32.51 -25.39 -8.58
N ASP A 16 -31.34 -24.81 -8.32
CA ASP A 16 -30.38 -24.22 -9.25
C ASP A 16 -29.11 -25.08 -9.40
N ASP A 17 -29.23 -26.40 -9.24
CA ASP A 17 -28.13 -27.33 -9.48
C ASP A 17 -27.70 -27.31 -10.96
N GLU A 18 -26.53 -26.70 -11.22
CA GLU A 18 -25.93 -26.56 -12.55
C GLU A 18 -25.38 -27.88 -13.11
N ASP A 19 -25.17 -28.90 -12.27
CA ASP A 19 -24.71 -30.22 -12.70
C ASP A 19 -25.87 -31.11 -13.18
N ASP A 20 -27.12 -30.84 -12.75
CA ASP A 20 -28.33 -31.54 -13.18
C ASP A 20 -29.08 -30.76 -14.28
N VAL A 21 -28.44 -30.64 -15.45
CA VAL A 21 -28.98 -29.96 -16.64
C VAL A 21 -29.04 -30.89 -17.84
N HIS A 22 -29.86 -30.53 -18.83
CA HIS A 22 -29.97 -31.27 -20.08
C HIS A 22 -29.64 -30.34 -21.26
N PRO A 23 -28.81 -30.75 -22.24
CA PRO A 23 -28.38 -29.88 -23.36
C PRO A 23 -29.51 -29.26 -24.19
N ASN A 24 -30.71 -29.84 -24.14
CA ASN A 24 -31.89 -29.38 -24.88
C ASN A 24 -32.89 -28.59 -24.03
N ILE A 25 -32.60 -28.30 -22.76
CA ILE A 25 -33.49 -27.58 -21.85
C ILE A 25 -32.85 -26.25 -21.47
N ASP A 26 -33.63 -25.17 -21.49
CA ASP A 26 -33.20 -23.84 -21.06
C ASP A 26 -33.03 -23.78 -19.54
N THR A 27 -31.78 -23.73 -19.08
CA THR A 27 -31.39 -23.79 -17.66
C THR A 27 -32.04 -22.70 -16.79
N PRO A 28 -32.05 -21.41 -17.16
CA PRO A 28 -32.70 -20.36 -16.36
C PRO A 28 -34.21 -20.57 -16.18
N SER A 29 -34.89 -21.14 -17.17
CA SER A 29 -36.31 -21.47 -17.06
C SER A 29 -36.54 -22.74 -16.24
N LEU A 30 -35.66 -23.74 -16.37
CA LEU A 30 -35.67 -24.95 -15.56
C LEU A 30 -35.48 -24.66 -14.07
N PHE A 31 -34.53 -23.82 -13.69
CA PHE A 31 -34.28 -23.47 -12.28
C PHE A 31 -35.45 -22.76 -11.63
N ARG A 32 -36.06 -21.79 -12.35
CA ARG A 32 -37.29 -21.13 -11.90
C ARG A 32 -38.44 -22.11 -11.74
N TRP A 33 -38.58 -23.05 -12.68
CA TRP A 33 -39.61 -24.09 -12.61
C TRP A 33 -39.38 -25.05 -11.44
N ARG A 34 -38.15 -25.53 -11.22
CA ARG A 34 -37.78 -26.36 -10.06
C ARG A 34 -38.06 -25.65 -8.74
N HIS A 35 -37.68 -24.37 -8.64
CA HIS A 35 -37.98 -23.53 -7.47
C HIS A 35 -39.50 -23.43 -7.23
N GLN A 36 -40.27 -23.11 -8.27
CA GLN A 36 -41.73 -23.00 -8.18
C GLN A 36 -42.37 -24.32 -7.74
N ALA A 37 -41.99 -25.44 -8.36
CA ALA A 37 -42.49 -26.76 -8.02
C ALA A 37 -42.14 -27.14 -6.57
N ARG A 38 -40.97 -26.74 -6.07
CA ARG A 38 -40.59 -26.95 -4.66
C ARG A 38 -41.45 -26.12 -3.71
N VAL A 39 -41.67 -24.84 -4.00
CA VAL A 39 -42.53 -23.96 -3.19
C VAL A 39 -43.96 -24.52 -3.13
N GLU A 40 -44.53 -24.91 -4.27
CA GLU A 40 -45.87 -25.52 -4.35
C GLU A 40 -45.95 -26.82 -3.53
N ARG A 41 -44.97 -27.73 -3.66
CA ARG A 41 -44.92 -28.96 -2.86
C ARG A 41 -44.87 -28.68 -1.35
N MET A 42 -44.10 -27.68 -0.91
CA MET A 42 -44.03 -27.30 0.51
C MET A 42 -45.33 -26.66 1.00
N GLU A 43 -45.96 -25.82 0.20
CA GLU A 43 -47.26 -25.20 0.54
C GLU A 43 -48.36 -26.25 0.68
N ASP A 44 -48.48 -27.17 -0.27
CA ASP A 44 -49.44 -28.28 -0.22
C ASP A 44 -49.19 -29.20 0.98
N PHE A 45 -47.92 -29.52 1.24
CA PHE A 45 -47.53 -30.35 2.38
C PHE A 45 -47.89 -29.70 3.72
N LYS A 46 -47.63 -28.40 3.85
CA LYS A 46 -47.99 -27.61 5.03
C LYS A 46 -49.51 -27.55 5.22
N LYS A 47 -50.25 -27.27 4.15
CA LYS A 47 -51.73 -27.23 4.17
C LYS A 47 -52.34 -28.56 4.58
N LYS A 48 -51.82 -29.68 4.04
CA LYS A 48 -52.23 -31.04 4.44
C LYS A 48 -52.01 -31.26 5.94
N GLY A 49 -50.87 -30.85 6.48
CA GLY A 49 -50.58 -30.94 7.92
C GLY A 49 -51.53 -30.11 8.79
N GLU A 50 -51.83 -28.87 8.38
CA GLU A 50 -52.78 -27.99 9.06
C GLU A 50 -54.20 -28.59 9.08
N ASP A 51 -54.67 -29.11 7.95
CA ASP A 51 -56.01 -29.70 7.83
C ASP A 51 -56.14 -31.00 8.65
N LEU A 52 -55.08 -31.83 8.69
CA LEU A 52 -55.01 -33.02 9.56
C LEU A 52 -55.09 -32.63 11.05
N ASN A 53 -54.35 -31.60 11.46
CA ASN A 53 -54.35 -31.11 12.84
C ASN A 53 -55.70 -30.50 13.24
N LYS A 54 -56.34 -29.74 12.35
CA LYS A 54 -57.70 -29.22 12.56
C LYS A 54 -58.70 -30.36 12.72
N ALA A 55 -58.68 -31.35 11.82
CA ALA A 55 -59.58 -32.51 11.88
C ALA A 55 -59.37 -33.33 13.16
N LEU A 56 -58.12 -33.54 13.59
CA LEU A 56 -57.82 -34.23 14.86
C LEU A 56 -58.35 -33.44 16.07
N SER A 57 -58.15 -32.11 16.09
CA SER A 57 -58.65 -31.24 17.15
C SER A 57 -60.18 -31.25 17.24
N GLU A 58 -60.88 -31.19 16.10
CA GLU A 58 -62.34 -31.30 16.05
C GLU A 58 -62.84 -32.67 16.52
N CYS A 59 -62.15 -33.74 16.13
CA CYS A 59 -62.47 -35.10 16.55
C CYS A 59 -62.30 -35.25 18.08
N ARG A 60 -61.22 -34.71 18.64
CA ARG A 60 -60.97 -34.68 20.09
C ARG A 60 -62.04 -33.91 20.85
N ARG A 61 -62.47 -32.75 20.32
CA ARG A 61 -63.56 -31.97 20.90
C ARG A 61 -64.88 -32.76 20.93
N LYS A 62 -65.27 -33.35 19.79
CA LYS A 62 -66.49 -34.18 19.70
C LYS A 62 -66.43 -35.40 20.63
N LEU A 63 -65.26 -36.04 20.74
CA LEU A 63 -65.06 -37.16 21.66
C LEU A 63 -65.22 -36.72 23.12
N ALA A 64 -64.66 -35.57 23.51
CA ALA A 64 -64.80 -35.04 24.86
C ALA A 64 -66.26 -34.70 25.21
N GLU A 65 -67.01 -34.13 24.26
CA GLU A 65 -68.46 -33.88 24.39
C GLU A 65 -69.26 -35.18 24.53
N ALA A 66 -68.95 -36.19 23.71
CA ALA A 66 -69.59 -37.51 23.78
C ALA A 66 -69.28 -38.22 25.12
N GLN A 67 -68.04 -38.16 25.60
CA GLN A 67 -67.63 -38.68 26.91
C GLN A 67 -68.32 -37.98 28.08
N LYS A 68 -68.57 -36.68 27.96
CA LYS A 68 -69.33 -35.93 28.96
C LYS A 68 -70.78 -36.39 28.97
N LYS A 69 -71.40 -36.52 27.80
CA LYS A 69 -72.77 -36.99 27.63
C LYS A 69 -72.97 -38.43 28.13
N THR A 70 -72.02 -39.35 27.89
CA THR A 70 -72.09 -40.72 28.41
C THR A 70 -71.98 -40.75 29.94
N LYS A 71 -71.11 -39.93 30.55
CA LYS A 71 -71.01 -39.79 32.02
C LYS A 71 -72.32 -39.26 32.63
N GLU A 72 -72.91 -38.22 32.03
CA GLU A 72 -74.16 -37.62 32.50
C GLU A 72 -75.34 -38.61 32.40
N LEU A 73 -75.47 -39.35 31.29
CA LEU A 73 -76.50 -40.37 31.10
C LEU A 73 -76.31 -41.60 32.00
N THR A 74 -75.08 -41.91 32.42
CA THR A 74 -74.80 -43.03 33.34
C THR A 74 -75.35 -42.75 34.74
N ILE A 75 -75.49 -41.49 35.12
CA ILE A 75 -75.99 -41.06 36.44
C ILE A 75 -77.53 -41.06 36.48
N SER A 76 -78.21 -41.03 35.33
CA SER A 76 -79.67 -41.01 35.21
C SER A 76 -80.26 -42.43 35.08
N SER A 77 -81.11 -42.86 36.03
CA SER A 77 -81.67 -44.23 36.12
C SER A 77 -83.07 -44.40 35.48
N THR A 78 -83.43 -43.60 34.47
CA THR A 78 -84.69 -43.77 33.72
C THR A 78 -84.53 -44.79 32.59
N ASP A 79 -85.60 -45.54 32.24
CA ASP A 79 -85.53 -46.55 31.17
C ASP A 79 -85.28 -45.94 29.77
N ASP A 80 -85.74 -44.71 29.52
CA ASP A 80 -85.37 -43.93 28.32
C ASP A 80 -83.88 -43.54 28.30
N ALA A 81 -83.27 -43.31 29.46
CA ALA A 81 -81.84 -42.99 29.57
C ALA A 81 -80.94 -44.19 29.24
N LYS A 82 -81.40 -45.43 29.47
CA LYS A 82 -80.62 -46.64 29.09
C LYS A 82 -80.50 -46.81 27.58
N ALA A 83 -81.57 -46.51 26.82
CA ALA A 83 -81.54 -46.56 25.36
C ALA A 83 -80.65 -45.47 24.76
N GLU A 84 -80.71 -44.24 25.29
CA GLU A 84 -79.85 -43.13 24.88
C GLU A 84 -78.39 -43.30 25.31
N LEU A 85 -78.13 -43.95 26.44
CA LEU A 85 -76.78 -44.30 26.89
C LEU A 85 -76.10 -45.32 25.96
N SER A 86 -76.85 -46.32 25.48
CA SER A 86 -76.33 -47.29 24.50
C SER A 86 -75.93 -46.61 23.18
N LYS A 87 -76.75 -45.66 22.69
CA LYS A 87 -76.43 -44.85 21.49
C LYS A 87 -75.21 -43.95 21.72
N ALA A 88 -75.15 -43.24 22.84
CA ALA A 88 -74.03 -42.35 23.17
C ALA A 88 -72.71 -43.12 23.37
N GLN A 89 -72.74 -44.33 23.94
CA GLN A 89 -71.56 -45.20 24.04
C GLN A 89 -71.11 -45.73 22.67
N ALA A 90 -72.04 -46.02 21.76
CA ALA A 90 -71.71 -46.40 20.39
C ALA A 90 -71.08 -45.23 19.62
N GLU A 91 -71.59 -44.02 19.80
CA GLU A 91 -71.04 -42.78 19.24
C GLU A 91 -69.65 -42.46 19.80
N GLU A 92 -69.44 -42.61 21.11
CA GLU A 92 -68.13 -42.45 21.76
C GLU A 92 -67.11 -43.46 21.22
N LYS A 93 -67.49 -44.73 21.08
CA LYS A 93 -66.62 -45.76 20.49
C LYS A 93 -66.27 -45.44 19.04
N LYS A 94 -67.21 -44.88 18.26
CA LYS A 94 -66.98 -44.46 16.88
C LYS A 94 -66.01 -43.28 16.81
N LEU A 95 -66.24 -42.22 17.58
CA LEU A 95 -65.37 -41.05 17.66
C LEU A 95 -63.95 -41.40 18.16
N LYS A 96 -63.84 -42.36 19.08
CA LYS A 96 -62.54 -42.86 19.56
C LYS A 96 -61.77 -43.64 18.47
N LYS A 97 -62.47 -44.31 17.56
CA LYS A 97 -61.86 -44.93 16.40
C LYS A 97 -61.41 -43.87 15.38
N GLU A 98 -62.25 -42.87 15.13
CA GLU A 98 -61.92 -41.74 14.25
C GLU A 98 -60.70 -40.96 14.76
N GLU A 99 -60.60 -40.69 16.06
CA GLU A 99 -59.42 -40.04 16.67
C GLU A 99 -58.15 -40.85 16.40
N ARG A 100 -58.16 -42.15 16.65
CA ARG A 100 -57.00 -43.03 16.38
C ARG A 100 -56.61 -43.04 14.91
N ASP A 101 -57.58 -42.96 14.01
CA ASP A 101 -57.30 -42.93 12.57
C ASP A 101 -56.73 -41.56 12.15
N TRP A 102 -57.16 -40.46 12.78
CA TRP A 102 -56.53 -39.14 12.59
C TRP A 102 -55.11 -39.09 13.18
N GLU A 103 -54.87 -39.64 14.36
CA GLU A 103 -53.53 -39.73 14.96
C GLU A 103 -52.56 -40.51 14.08
N LYS A 104 -53.01 -41.61 13.46
CA LYS A 104 -52.19 -42.34 12.49
C LYS A 104 -51.83 -41.49 11.27
N LYS A 105 -52.78 -40.70 10.74
CA LYS A 105 -52.55 -39.82 9.59
C LYS A 105 -51.58 -38.67 9.93
N VAL A 106 -51.67 -38.10 11.13
CA VAL A 106 -50.71 -37.10 11.61
C VAL A 106 -49.32 -37.71 11.78
N ALA A 107 -49.21 -38.90 12.39
CA ALA A 107 -47.94 -39.60 12.53
C ALA A 107 -47.34 -40.05 11.19
N GLU A 108 -48.17 -40.31 10.17
CA GLU A 108 -47.72 -40.56 8.80
C GLU A 108 -47.18 -39.28 8.16
N HIS A 109 -47.85 -38.15 8.32
CA HIS A 109 -47.40 -36.83 7.85
C HIS A 109 -46.05 -36.44 8.50
N GLU A 110 -45.87 -36.64 9.81
CA GLU A 110 -44.56 -36.41 10.48
C GLU A 110 -43.44 -37.32 9.96
N ARG A 111 -43.77 -38.54 9.50
CA ARG A 111 -42.79 -39.43 8.86
C ARG A 111 -42.46 -38.99 7.44
N GLU A 112 -43.43 -38.46 6.70
CA GLU A 112 -43.20 -37.83 5.40
C GLU A 112 -42.30 -36.59 5.56
N GLU A 113 -42.50 -35.79 6.60
CA GLU A 113 -41.68 -34.60 6.91
C GLU A 113 -40.20 -34.95 7.09
N LYS A 114 -39.90 -36.01 7.85
CA LYS A 114 -38.53 -36.49 8.07
C LYS A 114 -37.84 -37.03 6.81
N LYS A 115 -38.60 -37.37 5.78
CA LYS A 115 -38.09 -37.85 4.49
C LYS A 115 -38.00 -36.74 3.45
N MET A 116 -38.49 -35.54 3.77
CA MET A 116 -38.43 -34.43 2.83
C MET A 116 -36.97 -34.07 2.53
N PRO A 117 -36.65 -33.74 1.27
CA PRO A 117 -35.33 -33.26 0.92
C PRO A 117 -34.97 -32.00 1.69
N TRP A 118 -33.71 -31.95 2.12
CA TRP A 118 -33.10 -30.75 2.65
C TRP A 118 -32.98 -29.69 1.56
N ASN A 119 -33.37 -28.46 1.86
CA ASN A 119 -33.24 -27.32 0.96
C ASN A 119 -32.90 -26.07 1.78
N VAL A 120 -32.74 -24.93 1.13
CA VAL A 120 -32.34 -23.66 1.78
C VAL A 120 -33.27 -23.26 2.94
N ASP A 121 -34.55 -23.64 2.90
CA ASP A 121 -35.56 -23.29 3.91
C ASP A 121 -35.62 -24.29 5.07
N THR A 122 -35.13 -25.52 4.88
CA THR A 122 -35.16 -26.59 5.91
C THR A 122 -33.79 -26.83 6.55
N LEU A 123 -32.70 -26.61 5.82
CA LEU A 123 -31.32 -26.83 6.28
C LEU A 123 -30.93 -25.90 7.42
N SER A 124 -31.27 -24.62 7.31
CA SER A 124 -30.83 -23.62 8.28
C SER A 124 -31.77 -22.41 8.29
N LYS A 125 -31.57 -21.52 9.26
CA LYS A 125 -32.23 -20.23 9.37
C LYS A 125 -31.19 -19.14 9.50
N GLU A 126 -31.53 -17.92 9.10
CA GLU A 126 -30.67 -16.75 9.27
C GLU A 126 -30.37 -16.54 10.76
N GLY A 127 -29.15 -16.93 11.18
CA GLY A 127 -28.71 -16.82 12.57
C GLY A 127 -28.16 -15.44 12.91
N PHE A 128 -27.41 -14.84 11.98
CA PHE A 128 -26.80 -13.54 12.11
C PHE A 128 -26.59 -12.91 10.74
N SER A 129 -26.89 -11.62 10.62
CA SER A 129 -26.77 -10.86 9.38
C SER A 129 -26.31 -9.45 9.69
N LYS A 130 -25.11 -9.10 9.20
CA LYS A 130 -24.50 -7.78 9.40
C LYS A 130 -23.76 -7.39 8.14
N SER A 131 -24.20 -6.32 7.51
CA SER A 131 -23.45 -5.66 6.45
C SER A 131 -22.64 -4.51 7.02
N ILE A 132 -21.45 -4.30 6.47
CA ILE A 132 -20.60 -3.13 6.75
C ILE A 132 -20.17 -2.59 5.39
N VAL A 133 -20.53 -1.35 5.12
CA VAL A 133 -20.03 -0.63 3.94
C VAL A 133 -18.84 0.21 4.40
N ASN A 134 -17.69 0.01 3.77
CA ASN A 134 -16.49 0.79 4.07
C ASN A 134 -16.57 2.17 3.41
N ALA A 135 -17.48 3.02 3.91
CA ALA A 135 -17.53 4.42 3.53
C ALA A 135 -16.28 5.11 4.10
N LYS A 136 -15.40 5.57 3.21
CA LYS A 136 -14.17 6.25 3.63
C LYS A 136 -14.53 7.59 4.29
N PRO A 137 -13.83 7.96 5.38
CA PRO A 137 -13.97 9.30 5.95
C PRO A 137 -13.55 10.35 4.91
N GLU A 138 -14.14 11.54 4.97
CA GLU A 138 -13.68 12.68 4.17
C GLU A 138 -12.21 12.95 4.48
N SER A 139 -11.37 12.99 3.45
CA SER A 139 -9.96 13.32 3.58
C SER A 139 -9.86 14.82 3.89
N THR A 140 -9.44 15.15 5.11
CA THR A 140 -8.95 16.50 5.43
C THR A 140 -7.61 16.72 4.73
N ASP A 141 -7.40 17.88 4.13
CA ASP A 141 -6.13 18.24 3.52
C ASP A 141 -5.01 18.21 4.59
N GLU A 142 -4.04 17.31 4.41
CA GLU A 142 -2.85 17.21 5.27
C GLU A 142 -2.03 18.50 5.14
N THR A 143 -1.53 19.01 6.27
CA THR A 143 -0.63 20.18 6.28
C THR A 143 0.73 19.84 5.67
N GLU A 144 1.47 20.84 5.16
CA GLU A 144 2.79 20.61 4.55
C GLU A 144 3.81 20.00 5.53
N GLU A 145 3.71 20.33 6.82
CA GLU A 145 4.57 19.76 7.86
C GLU A 145 4.27 18.27 8.10
N GLU A 146 3.00 17.86 8.06
CA GLU A 146 2.60 16.46 8.15
C GLU A 146 3.07 15.66 6.94
N LYS A 147 3.01 16.25 5.73
CA LYS A 147 3.53 15.63 4.51
C LYS A 147 5.03 15.41 4.57
N GLU A 148 5.79 16.37 5.10
CA GLU A 148 7.25 16.22 5.25
C GLU A 148 7.61 15.12 6.25
N GLN A 149 6.92 15.06 7.40
CA GLN A 149 7.14 13.99 8.39
C GLN A 149 6.76 12.62 7.83
N LYS A 150 5.63 12.54 7.11
CA LYS A 150 5.19 11.34 6.41
C LYS A 150 6.20 10.91 5.35
N HIS A 151 6.73 11.85 4.56
CA HIS A 151 7.76 11.57 3.57
C HIS A 151 9.01 10.97 4.22
N LYS A 152 9.53 11.62 5.26
CA LYS A 152 10.73 11.15 5.96
C LYS A 152 10.55 9.74 6.54
N THR A 153 9.48 9.52 7.29
CA THR A 153 9.19 8.23 7.92
C THR A 153 8.89 7.13 6.89
N PHE A 154 8.19 7.46 5.80
CA PHE A 154 7.90 6.53 4.71
C PHE A 154 9.17 6.08 4.00
N VAL A 155 10.04 7.03 3.64
CA VAL A 155 11.31 6.76 2.97
C VAL A 155 12.20 5.91 3.86
N GLU A 156 12.39 6.27 5.12
CA GLU A 156 13.21 5.51 6.08
C GLU A 156 12.72 4.07 6.23
N LYS A 157 11.39 3.86 6.30
CA LYS A 157 10.80 2.53 6.45
C LYS A 157 10.93 1.66 5.19
N ASN A 158 10.77 2.27 4.01
CA ASN A 158 10.63 1.55 2.75
C ASN A 158 11.86 1.68 1.83
N GLU A 159 12.95 2.28 2.30
CA GLU A 159 14.13 2.63 1.51
C GLU A 159 14.63 1.47 0.62
N LYS A 160 14.77 0.27 1.21
CA LYS A 160 15.24 -0.92 0.49
C LYS A 160 14.29 -1.33 -0.63
N GLN A 161 12.99 -1.19 -0.41
CA GLN A 161 11.97 -1.55 -1.39
C GLN A 161 11.93 -0.54 -2.53
N ILE A 162 12.04 0.76 -2.20
CA ILE A 162 12.13 1.83 -3.19
C ILE A 162 13.38 1.64 -4.06
N LYS A 163 14.54 1.39 -3.45
CA LYS A 163 15.78 1.07 -4.18
C LYS A 163 15.63 -0.17 -5.05
N HIS A 164 14.99 -1.22 -4.55
CA HIS A 164 14.74 -2.44 -5.32
C HIS A 164 13.91 -2.15 -6.56
N PHE A 165 12.81 -1.41 -6.42
CA PHE A 165 12.00 -0.97 -7.56
C PHE A 165 12.83 -0.16 -8.55
N GLY A 166 13.63 0.80 -8.08
CA GLY A 166 14.52 1.61 -8.92
C GLY A 166 15.54 0.80 -9.74
N MET A 167 15.87 -0.41 -9.31
CA MET A 167 16.79 -1.30 -10.03
C MET A 167 16.10 -2.20 -11.07
N LEU A 168 14.77 -2.29 -11.09
CA LEU A 168 14.03 -3.10 -12.06
C LEU A 168 14.03 -2.48 -13.46
N ARG A 169 13.86 -3.29 -14.50
CA ARG A 169 13.73 -2.80 -15.89
C ARG A 169 12.50 -3.34 -16.61
N ARG A 170 12.26 -4.64 -16.48
CA ARG A 170 11.19 -5.32 -17.23
C ARG A 170 9.84 -4.87 -16.68
N TRP A 171 8.92 -4.56 -17.59
CA TRP A 171 7.57 -4.10 -17.26
C TRP A 171 6.83 -5.08 -16.36
N ASP A 172 6.89 -6.39 -16.67
CA ASP A 172 6.22 -7.43 -15.89
C ASP A 172 6.75 -7.51 -14.44
N ASP A 173 8.07 -7.37 -14.27
CA ASP A 173 8.71 -7.41 -12.95
C ASP A 173 8.36 -6.17 -12.14
N SER A 174 8.42 -4.97 -12.75
CA SER A 174 8.00 -3.71 -12.12
C SER A 174 6.53 -3.75 -11.72
N GLN A 175 5.64 -4.23 -12.60
CA GLN A 175 4.21 -4.35 -12.32
C GLN A 175 3.94 -5.32 -11.19
N LYS A 176 4.55 -6.52 -11.22
CA LYS A 176 4.40 -7.51 -10.16
C LYS A 176 4.92 -6.96 -8.83
N TYR A 177 6.09 -6.33 -8.83
CA TYR A 177 6.69 -5.79 -7.62
C TYR A 177 5.82 -4.70 -6.97
N LEU A 178 5.26 -3.79 -7.76
CA LEU A 178 4.32 -2.78 -7.27
C LEU A 178 2.96 -3.38 -6.86
N SER A 179 2.53 -4.47 -7.48
CA SER A 179 1.32 -5.20 -7.07
C SER A 179 1.52 -5.89 -5.71
N ASP A 180 2.72 -6.45 -5.47
CA ASP A 180 3.10 -7.05 -4.19
C ASP A 180 3.36 -5.96 -3.12
N ASN A 181 3.71 -4.73 -3.53
CA ASN A 181 3.99 -3.59 -2.65
C ASN A 181 3.23 -2.31 -3.05
N PRO A 182 1.88 -2.27 -2.96
CA PRO A 182 1.08 -1.15 -3.48
C PRO A 182 1.36 0.18 -2.78
N HIS A 183 1.84 0.15 -1.53
CA HIS A 183 2.19 1.34 -0.76
C HIS A 183 3.35 2.13 -1.37
N LEU A 184 4.14 1.54 -2.27
CA LEU A 184 5.22 2.24 -2.98
C LEU A 184 4.71 3.14 -4.10
N VAL A 185 3.45 2.99 -4.54
CA VAL A 185 2.86 3.78 -5.62
C VAL A 185 2.38 5.12 -5.08
N CYS A 186 3.32 6.03 -4.81
CA CYS A 186 3.06 7.34 -4.23
C CYS A 186 4.12 8.38 -4.63
N GLU A 187 3.84 9.66 -4.37
CA GLU A 187 4.73 10.78 -4.73
C GLU A 187 6.06 10.71 -3.95
N GLU A 188 6.05 10.20 -2.72
CA GLU A 188 7.23 10.06 -1.88
C GLU A 188 8.27 9.13 -2.50
N THR A 189 7.84 8.00 -3.08
CA THR A 189 8.71 7.08 -3.81
C THR A 189 9.33 7.75 -5.02
N ALA A 190 8.54 8.47 -5.82
CA ALA A 190 9.05 9.19 -6.99
C ALA A 190 10.11 10.23 -6.57
N ASN A 191 9.82 11.03 -5.55
CA ASN A 191 10.73 12.07 -5.04
C ASN A 191 12.05 11.46 -4.54
N TYR A 192 11.99 10.34 -3.81
CA TYR A 192 13.19 9.65 -3.36
C TYR A 192 14.05 9.15 -4.52
N LEU A 193 13.44 8.54 -5.55
CA LEU A 193 14.17 8.05 -6.71
C LEU A 193 14.83 9.19 -7.51
N VAL A 194 14.22 10.38 -7.58
CA VAL A 194 14.85 11.58 -8.18
C VAL A 194 16.10 11.98 -7.41
N ILE A 195 16.05 12.02 -6.07
CA ILE A 195 17.21 12.34 -5.23
C ILE A 195 18.31 11.29 -5.43
N MET A 196 17.93 10.00 -5.44
CA MET A 196 18.85 8.90 -5.70
C MET A 196 19.53 9.02 -7.06
N CYS A 197 18.82 9.42 -8.12
CA CYS A 197 19.44 9.69 -9.43
C CYS A 197 20.53 10.78 -9.34
N ILE A 198 20.28 11.87 -8.59
CA ILE A 198 21.26 12.96 -8.42
C ILE A 198 22.47 12.48 -7.63
N ASP A 199 22.25 11.75 -6.53
CA ASP A 199 23.35 11.20 -5.72
C ASP A 199 24.22 10.24 -6.55
N LEU A 200 23.60 9.34 -7.32
CA LEU A 200 24.33 8.43 -8.20
C LEU A 200 25.13 9.14 -9.29
N GLU A 201 24.61 10.26 -9.82
CA GLU A 201 25.33 11.06 -10.81
C GLU A 201 26.52 11.79 -10.21
N VAL A 202 26.39 12.29 -8.97
CA VAL A 202 27.51 12.88 -8.21
C VAL A 202 28.56 11.83 -7.86
N GLU A 203 28.14 10.59 -7.59
CA GLU A 203 29.02 9.43 -7.36
C GLU A 203 29.60 8.82 -8.66
N GLU A 204 29.39 9.45 -9.82
CA GLU A 204 29.86 8.98 -11.14
C GLU A 204 29.30 7.61 -11.57
N LYS A 205 28.19 7.16 -10.98
CA LYS A 205 27.50 5.90 -11.29
C LYS A 205 26.45 6.06 -12.39
N HIS A 206 26.87 6.59 -13.54
CA HIS A 206 25.99 6.98 -14.65
C HIS A 206 25.06 5.85 -15.14
N ALA A 207 25.59 4.63 -15.31
CA ALA A 207 24.79 3.50 -15.79
C ALA A 207 23.65 3.12 -14.83
N LEU A 208 23.90 3.19 -13.52
CA LEU A 208 22.88 2.93 -12.50
C LEU A 208 21.90 4.11 -12.41
N MET A 209 22.38 5.35 -12.56
CA MET A 209 21.51 6.53 -12.62
C MET A 209 20.49 6.41 -13.76
N GLU A 210 20.91 5.99 -14.95
CA GLU A 210 19.99 5.84 -16.10
C GLU A 210 18.93 4.75 -15.86
N GLN A 211 19.32 3.68 -15.17
CA GLN A 211 18.41 2.60 -14.79
C GLN A 211 17.36 3.08 -13.78
N VAL A 212 17.81 3.79 -12.74
CA VAL A 212 16.91 4.37 -11.72
C VAL A 212 16.03 5.44 -12.35
N ALA A 213 16.57 6.28 -13.23
CA ALA A 213 15.84 7.32 -13.95
C ALA A 213 14.67 6.74 -14.76
N HIS A 214 14.86 5.59 -15.41
CA HIS A 214 13.76 4.91 -16.09
C HIS A 214 12.62 4.57 -15.12
N GLN A 215 12.91 3.96 -13.97
CA GLN A 215 11.88 3.61 -12.99
C GLN A 215 11.27 4.83 -12.30
N THR A 216 12.02 5.92 -12.13
CA THR A 216 11.50 7.21 -11.67
C THR A 216 10.41 7.72 -12.60
N ILE A 217 10.66 7.67 -13.91
CA ILE A 217 9.71 8.10 -14.94
C ILE A 217 8.50 7.16 -15.01
N VAL A 218 8.70 5.85 -14.85
CA VAL A 218 7.58 4.89 -14.70
C VAL A 218 6.68 5.28 -13.53
N MET A 219 7.23 5.59 -12.36
CA MET A 219 6.45 6.01 -11.20
C MET A 219 5.73 7.35 -11.45
N GLN A 220 6.41 8.33 -12.06
CA GLN A 220 5.81 9.62 -12.42
C GLN A 220 4.64 9.45 -13.38
N PHE A 221 4.77 8.60 -14.40
CA PHE A 221 3.67 8.31 -15.31
C PHE A 221 2.50 7.63 -14.63
N ILE A 222 2.74 6.70 -13.69
CA ILE A 222 1.64 6.09 -12.92
C ILE A 222 0.87 7.19 -12.16
N LEU A 223 1.58 8.12 -11.52
CA LEU A 223 0.97 9.22 -10.76
C LEU A 223 0.25 10.23 -11.65
N GLU A 224 0.81 10.55 -12.82
CA GLU A 224 0.19 11.47 -13.79
C GLU A 224 -1.05 10.87 -14.45
N LEU A 225 -0.99 9.60 -14.84
CA LEU A 225 -2.14 8.87 -15.37
C LEU A 225 -3.23 8.68 -14.30
N ALA A 226 -2.86 8.51 -13.03
CA ALA A 226 -3.82 8.48 -11.94
C ALA A 226 -4.56 9.83 -11.79
N LYS A 227 -3.90 10.96 -12.10
CA LYS A 227 -4.51 12.30 -12.10
C LYS A 227 -5.36 12.57 -13.35
N SER A 228 -4.99 12.01 -14.50
CA SER A 228 -5.60 12.33 -15.81
C SER A 228 -6.58 11.28 -16.37
N LEU A 229 -6.57 10.04 -15.86
CA LEU A 229 -7.43 8.91 -16.21
C LEU A 229 -7.65 8.71 -17.73
N LYS A 230 -6.58 8.67 -18.53
CA LYS A 230 -6.64 8.36 -19.98
C LYS A 230 -5.75 7.18 -20.34
N THR A 231 -6.23 6.33 -21.25
CA THR A 231 -5.49 5.18 -21.79
C THR A 231 -4.46 5.63 -22.84
N ALA A 232 -3.26 5.05 -22.79
CA ALA A 232 -2.13 5.41 -23.64
C ALA A 232 -2.20 4.77 -25.05
N ASP A 233 -1.90 5.58 -26.08
CA ASP A 233 -1.69 5.20 -27.49
C ASP A 233 -0.19 5.13 -27.84
N GLN A 234 0.18 4.66 -29.05
CA GLN A 234 1.58 4.50 -29.51
C GLN A 234 2.42 5.80 -29.41
N GLN A 235 1.81 6.98 -29.52
CA GLN A 235 2.48 8.28 -29.34
C GLN A 235 3.05 8.49 -27.93
N TYR A 236 2.56 7.74 -26.94
CA TYR A 236 3.03 7.83 -25.56
C TYR A 236 4.40 7.19 -25.35
N GLN A 237 4.82 6.24 -26.19
CA GLN A 237 6.11 5.57 -26.03
C GLN A 237 7.27 6.49 -26.42
N ASP A 238 7.08 7.28 -27.48
CA ASP A 238 8.05 8.31 -27.89
C ASP A 238 8.06 9.45 -26.87
N ALA A 239 6.88 9.92 -26.44
CA ALA A 239 6.77 10.93 -25.38
C ALA A 239 7.42 10.48 -24.06
N PHE A 240 7.27 9.20 -23.69
CA PHE A 240 7.93 8.60 -22.53
C PHE A 240 9.46 8.69 -22.66
N ASN A 241 10.00 8.32 -23.83
CA ASN A 241 11.44 8.34 -24.05
C ASN A 241 11.99 9.78 -24.06
N ASP A 242 11.28 10.72 -24.68
CA ASP A 242 11.66 12.14 -24.69
C ASP A 242 11.66 12.74 -23.28
N GLU A 243 10.67 12.38 -22.46
CA GLU A 243 10.60 12.82 -21.08
C GLU A 243 11.69 12.19 -20.21
N LEU A 244 12.00 10.91 -20.45
CA LEU A 244 13.11 10.22 -19.79
C LEU A 244 14.46 10.87 -20.11
N GLU A 245 14.75 11.16 -21.37
CA GLU A 245 16.00 11.84 -21.74
C GLU A 245 16.05 13.27 -21.18
N SER A 246 14.94 14.00 -21.26
CA SER A 246 14.81 15.32 -20.63
C SER A 246 15.03 15.26 -19.11
N PHE A 247 14.57 14.19 -18.45
CA PHE A 247 14.78 13.96 -17.02
C PHE A 247 16.25 13.67 -16.69
N LYS A 248 16.91 12.80 -17.47
CA LYS A 248 18.35 12.53 -17.32
C LYS A 248 19.18 13.81 -17.43
N GLU A 249 18.88 14.67 -18.40
CA GLU A 249 19.56 15.97 -18.55
C GLU A 249 19.34 16.88 -17.34
N ARG A 250 18.12 16.93 -16.78
CA ARG A 250 17.86 17.67 -15.54
C ARG A 250 18.64 17.12 -14.35
N VAL A 251 18.77 15.80 -14.24
CA VAL A 251 19.57 15.14 -13.18
C VAL A 251 21.04 15.52 -13.32
N ARG A 252 21.62 15.39 -14.52
CA ARG A 252 23.01 15.79 -14.83
C ARG A 252 23.26 17.25 -14.48
N GLY A 253 22.35 18.14 -14.86
CA GLY A 253 22.44 19.57 -14.54
C GLY A 253 22.43 19.83 -13.02
N ARG A 254 21.56 19.16 -12.27
CA ARG A 254 21.50 19.30 -10.79
C ARG A 254 22.74 18.73 -10.10
N ALA A 255 23.26 17.60 -10.58
CA ALA A 255 24.49 17.01 -10.08
C ALA A 255 25.68 17.95 -10.30
N LYS A 256 25.80 18.54 -11.49
CA LYS A 256 26.84 19.53 -11.81
C LYS A 256 26.80 20.73 -10.87
N ILE A 257 25.61 21.30 -10.61
CA ILE A 257 25.44 22.41 -9.65
C ILE A 257 25.91 22.02 -8.24
N ARG A 258 25.63 20.79 -7.80
CA ARG A 258 26.04 20.30 -6.47
C ARG A 258 27.55 20.11 -6.39
N ILE A 259 28.18 19.61 -7.45
CA ILE A 259 29.64 19.47 -7.56
C ILE A 259 30.30 20.85 -7.57
N GLU A 260 29.83 21.78 -8.40
CA GLU A 260 30.35 23.16 -8.48
C GLU A 260 30.26 23.87 -7.12
N LYS A 261 29.14 23.68 -6.39
CA LYS A 261 28.99 24.24 -5.05
C LYS A 261 30.03 23.68 -4.07
N ALA A 262 30.24 22.36 -4.06
CA ALA A 262 31.23 21.72 -3.20
C ALA A 262 32.67 22.15 -3.56
N MET A 263 32.97 22.28 -4.86
CA MET A 263 34.27 22.80 -5.32
C MET A 263 34.50 24.24 -4.88
N LYS A 264 33.48 25.11 -4.98
CA LYS A 264 33.58 26.50 -4.55
C LYS A 264 33.75 26.63 -3.02
N GLU A 265 33.05 25.80 -2.24
CA GLU A 265 33.23 25.75 -0.79
C GLU A 265 34.66 25.32 -0.43
N TYR A 266 35.20 24.31 -1.12
CA TYR A 266 36.59 23.89 -0.96
C TYR A 266 37.61 24.97 -1.37
N GLU A 267 37.39 25.65 -2.49
CA GLU A 267 38.23 26.77 -2.93
C GLU A 267 38.22 27.94 -1.93
N GLU A 268 37.07 28.22 -1.30
CA GLU A 268 36.96 29.24 -0.25
C GLU A 268 37.65 28.78 1.03
N GLU A 269 37.56 27.51 1.42
CA GLU A 269 38.32 26.98 2.57
C GLU A 269 39.84 27.09 2.34
N GLU A 270 40.32 26.70 1.16
CA GLU A 270 41.73 26.89 0.77
C GLU A 270 42.10 28.37 0.70
N ARG A 271 41.17 29.24 0.28
CA ARG A 271 41.33 30.70 0.31
C ARG A 271 41.50 31.22 1.72
N GLN A 272 40.69 30.75 2.68
CA GLN A 272 40.81 31.12 4.07
C GLN A 272 42.14 30.66 4.69
N LYS A 273 42.63 29.45 4.33
CA LYS A 273 43.92 28.94 4.82
C LYS A 273 45.12 29.75 4.33
N ARG A 274 45.05 30.34 3.12
CA ARG A 274 46.14 31.13 2.52
C ARG A 274 46.06 32.64 2.84
N LEU A 275 45.06 33.11 3.59
CA LEU A 275 44.97 34.52 3.96
C LEU A 275 46.17 34.94 4.81
N GLY A 276 46.73 36.11 4.47
CA GLY A 276 47.81 36.73 5.23
C GLY A 276 47.36 37.26 6.61
N PRO A 277 48.30 37.78 7.40
CA PRO A 277 48.07 38.20 8.79
C PRO A 277 47.02 39.32 8.96
N GLY A 278 46.72 40.06 7.90
CA GLY A 278 45.67 41.09 7.84
C GLY A 278 44.39 40.65 7.12
N GLY A 279 44.23 39.35 6.83
CA GLY A 279 43.03 38.78 6.19
C GLY A 279 42.93 39.04 4.68
N LEU A 280 44.03 39.41 4.03
CA LEU A 280 44.09 39.59 2.58
C LEU A 280 44.73 38.37 1.91
N ASP A 281 44.20 37.96 0.76
CA ASP A 281 44.78 36.88 -0.05
C ASP A 281 46.04 37.40 -0.78
N PRO A 282 47.22 36.78 -0.59
CA PRO A 282 48.45 37.13 -1.30
C PRO A 282 48.30 37.15 -2.82
N VAL A 283 47.52 36.24 -3.40
CA VAL A 283 47.34 36.12 -4.86
C VAL A 283 46.53 37.30 -5.38
N GLU A 284 45.40 37.62 -4.73
CA GLU A 284 44.55 38.75 -5.10
C GLU A 284 45.28 40.10 -4.93
N VAL A 285 46.08 40.23 -3.86
CA VAL A 285 46.87 41.44 -3.66
C VAL A 285 47.91 41.56 -4.77
N TYR A 286 48.68 40.52 -5.08
CA TYR A 286 49.70 40.53 -6.13
C TYR A 286 49.11 40.90 -7.51
N GLU A 287 48.00 40.29 -7.92
CA GLU A 287 47.35 40.59 -9.21
C GLU A 287 46.85 42.04 -9.31
N SER A 288 46.48 42.64 -8.18
CA SER A 288 46.00 44.02 -8.10
C SER A 288 47.11 45.07 -7.95
N LEU A 289 48.38 44.66 -7.81
CA LEU A 289 49.51 45.57 -7.73
C LEU A 289 49.87 46.17 -9.10
N PRO A 290 50.46 47.37 -9.15
CA PRO A 290 51.03 47.90 -10.38
C PRO A 290 52.08 46.95 -10.97
N ILE A 291 52.13 46.85 -12.31
CA ILE A 291 53.05 45.96 -13.05
C ILE A 291 54.52 46.18 -12.63
N GLU A 292 54.90 47.41 -12.32
CA GLU A 292 56.24 47.74 -11.82
C GLU A 292 56.53 47.07 -10.47
N MET A 293 55.56 47.05 -9.55
CA MET A 293 55.68 46.36 -8.26
C MET A 293 55.61 44.84 -8.41
N GLN A 294 54.75 44.32 -9.29
CA GLN A 294 54.69 42.87 -9.60
C GLN A 294 56.06 42.35 -10.05
N LYS A 295 56.70 43.04 -11.00
CA LYS A 295 58.06 42.72 -11.46
C LYS A 295 59.10 42.78 -10.34
N CYS A 296 58.96 43.70 -9.39
CA CYS A 296 59.87 43.76 -8.24
C CYS A 296 59.74 42.52 -7.34
N PHE A 297 58.52 41.97 -7.19
CA PHE A 297 58.30 40.72 -6.45
C PHE A 297 58.75 39.48 -7.25
N ASP A 298 58.59 39.49 -8.58
CA ASP A 298 59.06 38.41 -9.46
C ASP A 298 60.60 38.30 -9.47
N ASP A 299 61.27 39.44 -9.62
CA ASP A 299 62.73 39.53 -9.66
C ASP A 299 63.36 39.52 -8.25
N LYS A 300 62.53 39.55 -7.20
CA LYS A 300 62.93 39.64 -5.77
C LYS A 300 63.88 40.81 -5.48
N ASP A 301 63.72 41.92 -6.19
CA ASP A 301 64.60 43.08 -6.09
C ASP A 301 63.99 44.15 -5.16
N ILE A 302 64.54 44.22 -3.95
CA ILE A 302 64.14 45.18 -2.91
C ILE A 302 64.48 46.62 -3.29
N GLN A 303 65.56 46.85 -4.05
CA GLN A 303 65.94 48.20 -4.49
C GLN A 303 65.01 48.71 -5.57
N MET A 304 64.64 47.85 -6.53
CA MET A 304 63.63 48.19 -7.53
C MET A 304 62.26 48.48 -6.90
N LEU A 305 61.88 47.76 -5.85
CA LEU A 305 60.65 48.01 -5.11
C LEU A 305 60.67 49.39 -4.42
N GLN A 306 61.79 49.77 -3.80
CA GLN A 306 61.97 51.08 -3.16
C GLN A 306 61.96 52.24 -4.18
N ASP A 307 62.53 52.03 -5.36
CA ASP A 307 62.52 53.00 -6.46
C ASP A 307 61.12 53.16 -7.07
N ALA A 308 60.37 52.06 -7.23
CA ALA A 308 58.99 52.10 -7.70
C ALA A 308 58.07 52.83 -6.71
N ILE A 309 58.25 52.57 -5.41
CA ILE A 309 57.53 53.24 -4.32
C ILE A 309 57.85 54.75 -4.26
N SER A 310 59.10 55.13 -4.51
CA SER A 310 59.54 56.54 -4.46
C SER A 310 59.03 57.37 -5.65
N LYS A 311 58.69 56.73 -6.77
CA LYS A 311 58.15 57.36 -7.97
C LYS A 311 56.63 57.52 -7.95
N MET A 312 55.94 56.80 -7.05
CA MET A 312 54.49 56.80 -6.90
C MET A 312 54.03 57.90 -5.94
N ASP A 313 52.76 58.28 -6.00
CA ASP A 313 52.19 59.17 -4.99
C ASP A 313 52.32 58.56 -3.58
N PRO A 314 52.79 59.34 -2.57
CA PRO A 314 53.04 58.82 -1.22
C PRO A 314 51.82 58.16 -0.56
N THR A 315 50.61 58.56 -0.94
CA THR A 315 49.35 58.03 -0.42
C THR A 315 49.03 56.66 -1.02
N GLU A 316 49.26 56.50 -2.33
CA GLU A 316 49.08 55.24 -3.06
C GLU A 316 50.14 54.20 -2.67
N ALA A 317 51.39 54.63 -2.56
CA ALA A 317 52.50 53.79 -2.15
C ALA A 317 52.29 53.17 -0.76
N LYS A 318 51.78 53.98 0.19
CA LYS A 318 51.43 53.51 1.54
C LYS A 318 50.26 52.53 1.52
N LEU A 319 49.28 52.74 0.65
CA LEU A 319 48.13 51.85 0.50
C LEU A 319 48.57 50.47 -0.04
N HIS A 320 49.35 50.44 -1.12
CA HIS A 320 49.84 49.19 -1.71
C HIS A 320 50.80 48.45 -0.77
N MET A 321 51.72 49.15 -0.11
CA MET A 321 52.65 48.53 0.84
C MET A 321 51.93 47.94 2.06
N LYS A 322 50.93 48.64 2.61
CA LYS A 322 50.10 48.10 3.70
C LYS A 322 49.40 46.82 3.27
N ARG A 323 48.84 46.78 2.05
CA ARG A 323 48.20 45.57 1.49
C ARG A 323 49.19 44.43 1.28
N CYS A 324 50.43 44.70 0.90
CA CYS A 324 51.49 43.69 0.79
C CYS A 324 51.85 43.08 2.15
N ILE A 325 51.82 43.89 3.22
CA ILE A 325 52.06 43.42 4.59
C ILE A 325 50.87 42.62 5.12
N ASP A 326 49.67 43.15 4.95
CA ASP A 326 48.42 42.54 5.42
C ASP A 326 48.11 41.22 4.69
N SER A 327 48.60 41.04 3.47
CA SER A 327 48.54 39.76 2.74
C SER A 327 49.74 38.83 2.96
N GLY A 328 50.79 39.29 3.66
CA GLY A 328 52.00 38.49 3.89
C GLY A 328 52.97 38.42 2.71
N LEU A 329 52.71 39.12 1.60
CA LEU A 329 53.64 39.28 0.47
C LEU A 329 54.94 39.99 0.87
N TRP A 330 54.88 40.88 1.87
CA TRP A 330 56.03 41.62 2.39
C TRP A 330 56.05 41.61 3.91
N VAL A 331 57.08 41.03 4.52
CA VAL A 331 57.29 41.08 5.96
C VAL A 331 58.19 42.26 6.29
N PRO A 332 57.70 43.31 7.00
CA PRO A 332 58.55 44.42 7.41
C PRO A 332 59.67 43.89 8.28
N ASN A 333 60.93 44.16 7.90
CA ASN A 333 62.10 43.74 8.67
C ASN A 333 61.99 44.18 10.14
N SER A 334 61.55 43.27 11.00
CA SER A 334 61.87 43.32 12.42
C SER A 334 63.34 42.94 12.54
N LYS A 335 64.12 43.85 13.11
CA LYS A 335 65.54 43.75 13.48
C LYS A 335 66.13 42.34 13.42
N THR A 336 67.20 42.20 12.63
CA THR A 336 68.21 41.13 12.72
C THR A 336 68.30 40.52 14.12
N ASN A 337 67.96 39.24 14.26
CA ASN A 337 68.67 38.33 15.14
C ASN A 337 68.47 36.88 14.68
N ASP A 338 69.58 36.31 14.22
CA ASP A 338 70.00 34.91 14.10
C ASP A 338 69.00 33.74 14.12
N GLY A 339 69.12 32.91 13.08
CA GLY A 339 69.26 31.45 13.17
C GLY A 339 68.22 30.68 13.97
N ASP A 340 67.28 30.06 13.26
CA ASP A 340 66.87 28.70 13.58
C ASP A 340 66.54 27.96 12.28
N GLU A 341 67.38 27.00 11.94
CA GLU A 341 67.07 25.93 11.01
C GLU A 341 65.90 25.13 11.58
N LYS A 342 64.77 25.10 10.87
CA LYS A 342 63.87 23.95 10.88
C LYS A 342 63.48 23.62 9.45
N GLU A 343 64.21 22.65 8.90
CA GLU A 343 63.66 21.72 7.94
C GLU A 343 62.40 21.09 8.56
N GLU A 344 61.24 21.32 7.94
CA GLU A 344 60.13 20.38 8.02
C GLU A 344 59.79 19.97 6.59
N ASP A 345 60.26 18.78 6.26
CA ASP A 345 59.90 18.00 5.09
C ASP A 345 58.37 17.98 4.93
N ALA A 346 57.90 18.42 3.76
CA ALA A 346 56.56 18.13 3.28
C ALA A 346 56.48 16.62 2.99
N ALA A 347 56.12 15.85 4.00
CA ALA A 347 55.69 14.48 3.84
C ALA A 347 54.41 14.46 3.00
N TYR A 348 54.54 14.04 1.75
CA TYR A 348 53.44 13.51 0.95
C TYR A 348 52.84 12.32 1.70
N GLU A 349 51.64 12.46 2.27
CA GLU A 349 50.78 11.30 2.54
C GLU A 349 50.16 10.87 1.21
N GLU A 350 50.78 9.87 0.57
CA GLU A 350 50.19 9.08 -0.49
C GLU A 350 48.87 8.46 -0.01
N ILE A 351 47.79 8.83 -0.69
CA ILE A 351 46.51 8.12 -0.66
C ILE A 351 46.77 6.67 -1.12
N LYS A 352 46.60 5.72 -0.19
CA LYS A 352 46.60 4.29 -0.49
C LYS A 352 45.54 3.98 -1.55
N GLN A 353 46.00 3.59 -2.74
CA GLN A 353 45.21 2.81 -3.68
C GLN A 353 45.00 1.41 -3.09
N ASP A 354 43.74 1.07 -2.83
CA ASP A 354 43.31 -0.29 -2.55
C ASP A 354 43.30 -1.07 -3.89
N GLN A 355 44.36 -1.83 -4.15
CA GLN A 355 44.36 -2.88 -5.15
C GLN A 355 44.29 -4.22 -4.42
N GLY A 356 43.19 -4.93 -4.64
CA GLY A 356 43.01 -6.30 -4.18
C GLY A 356 43.98 -7.25 -4.86
N GLU A 357 44.48 -8.21 -4.08
CA GLU A 357 45.01 -9.46 -4.60
C GLU A 357 44.19 -10.63 -4.06
N THR A 358 43.50 -11.27 -5.00
CA THR A 358 43.38 -12.72 -5.14
C THR A 358 44.43 -13.51 -4.35
N LYS A 359 43.97 -14.44 -3.51
CA LYS A 359 44.69 -15.70 -3.27
C LYS A 359 43.74 -16.88 -3.41
N THR A 360 44.04 -17.66 -4.43
CA THR A 360 43.78 -19.08 -4.56
C THR A 360 44.63 -19.82 -3.52
N GLU A 361 43.98 -20.61 -2.67
CA GLU A 361 44.37 -21.97 -2.29
C GLU A 361 43.14 -22.71 -1.74
#